data_AF-A0A800IU27-F1
#
_entry.id   AF-A0A800IU27-F1
#
_cell.length_a   1.000
_cell.length_b   1.000
_cell.length_c   1.000
_cell.angle_alpha   90.00
_cell.angle_beta   90.00
_cell.angle_gamma   90.00
#
_symmetry.space_group_name_H-M   'P 1'
#
loop_
_entity.id
_entity.type
_entity.pdbx_description
1 polymer ?
#
loop_
_entity_poly.entity_id
_entity_poly.type
_entity_poly.pdbx_seq_one_letter_code
_entity_poly.pdbx_strand_id
1 'polypeptide(L)'
;MIKLLDDIYTWSVFSDEKQLNFNGWFIQNQSSSFGNVVIDPPQPSEKDLTQMQEMGGVQQIIITNQHHLRRASVIQEKFNSKLQINSADAGKIELNCDSNFSNGEILAGLLKAVVVPNNKTPGETALYWEER
;
A
#
# COMPACT_ATOMS: atom_id res chain seq x y z
N MET A 1 5.87 -12.80 -5.38
CA MET A 1 6.46 -11.90 -4.36
C MET A 1 7.57 -12.64 -3.63
N ILE A 2 8.53 -11.93 -3.07
CA ILE A 2 9.61 -12.47 -2.24
C ILE A 2 9.23 -12.23 -0.77
N LYS A 3 9.38 -13.27 0.07
CA LYS A 3 9.20 -13.18 1.52
C LYS A 3 10.43 -12.52 2.15
N LEU A 4 10.24 -11.46 2.93
CA LEU A 4 11.31 -10.82 3.69
C LEU A 4 11.26 -11.21 5.18
N LEU A 5 10.06 -11.21 5.75
CA LEU A 5 9.77 -11.65 7.12
C LEU A 5 8.54 -12.56 7.10
N ASP A 6 8.14 -13.10 8.25
CA ASP A 6 7.06 -14.08 8.32
C ASP A 6 5.73 -13.62 7.72
N ASP A 7 5.45 -12.33 7.81
CA ASP A 7 4.24 -11.66 7.39
C ASP A 7 4.48 -10.57 6.35
N ILE A 8 5.73 -10.30 5.96
CA ILE A 8 6.07 -9.19 5.05
C ILE A 8 6.71 -9.73 3.77
N TYR A 9 6.09 -9.36 2.66
CA TYR A 9 6.48 -9.71 1.32
C TYR A 9 6.69 -8.45 0.48
N THR A 10 7.57 -8.54 -0.50
CA THR A 10 7.79 -7.44 -1.45
C THR A 10 7.87 -7.96 -2.88
N TRP A 11 7.62 -7.06 -3.83
CA TRP A 11 7.97 -7.23 -5.22
C TRP A 11 8.40 -5.87 -5.78
N SER A 12 9.22 -5.92 -6.81
CA SER A 12 9.84 -4.74 -7.39
C SER A 12 9.66 -4.73 -8.90
N VAL A 13 9.45 -3.54 -9.45
CA VAL A 13 9.46 -3.30 -10.89
C VAL A 13 10.48 -2.21 -11.17
N PHE A 14 11.43 -2.51 -12.04
CA PHE A 14 12.39 -1.51 -12.49
C PHE A 14 11.70 -0.48 -13.38
N SER A 15 11.97 0.80 -13.14
CA SER A 15 11.53 1.90 -13.98
C SER A 15 12.70 2.38 -14.84
N ASP A 16 12.62 2.16 -16.15
CA ASP A 16 13.60 2.68 -17.09
C ASP A 16 13.65 4.22 -17.08
N GLU A 17 12.51 4.88 -16.83
CA GLU A 17 12.45 6.35 -16.75
C GLU A 17 13.18 6.88 -15.50
N LYS A 18 12.96 6.27 -14.33
CA LYS A 18 13.54 6.73 -13.06
C LYS A 18 14.87 6.08 -12.70
N GLN A 19 15.30 5.08 -13.47
CA GLN A 19 16.52 4.30 -13.25
C GLN A 19 16.60 3.70 -11.84
N LEU A 20 15.46 3.24 -11.32
CA LEU A 20 15.34 2.64 -9.98
C LEU A 20 14.18 1.65 -9.90
N ASN A 21 14.19 0.84 -8.85
CA ASN A 21 13.10 -0.09 -8.54
C ASN A 21 11.97 0.61 -7.77
N PHE A 22 10.75 0.52 -8.29
CA PHE A 22 9.56 0.75 -7.49
C PHE A 22 9.22 -0.52 -6.73
N ASN A 23 9.08 -0.39 -5.41
CA ASN A 23 8.79 -1.51 -4.52
C ASN A 23 7.34 -1.41 -4.04
N GLY A 24 6.64 -2.54 -4.08
CA GLY A 24 5.38 -2.75 -3.39
C GLY A 24 5.57 -3.68 -2.21
N TRP A 25 4.67 -3.56 -1.24
CA TRP A 25 4.68 -4.39 -0.04
C TRP A 25 3.35 -5.08 0.12
N PHE A 26 3.39 -6.32 0.57
CA PHE A 26 2.24 -7.08 1.00
C PHE A 26 2.47 -7.52 2.44
N ILE A 27 1.53 -7.18 3.31
CA ILE A 27 1.53 -7.57 4.72
C ILE A 27 0.39 -8.55 4.93
N GLN A 28 0.74 -9.77 5.35
CA GLN A 28 -0.22 -10.77 5.77
C GLN A 28 -0.72 -10.43 7.17
N ASN A 29 -1.92 -9.86 7.25
CA ASN A 29 -2.50 -9.39 8.49
C ASN A 29 -3.28 -10.53 9.16
N GLN A 30 -2.95 -10.84 10.41
CA GLN A 30 -3.64 -11.88 11.17
C GLN A 30 -5.01 -11.43 11.69
N SER A 31 -5.31 -10.12 11.64
CA SER A 31 -6.61 -9.59 12.07
C SER A 31 -7.69 -9.84 11.02
N SER A 32 -8.67 -10.66 11.37
CA SER A 32 -9.83 -10.95 10.51
C SER A 32 -10.71 -9.72 10.23
N SER A 33 -10.64 -8.67 11.05
CA SER A 33 -11.40 -7.44 10.86
C SER A 33 -10.82 -6.51 9.80
N PHE A 34 -9.50 -6.56 9.58
CA PHE A 34 -8.82 -5.66 8.63
C PHE A 34 -8.38 -6.37 7.36
N GLY A 35 -7.93 -7.63 7.47
CA GLY A 35 -7.38 -8.39 6.36
C GLY A 35 -6.03 -7.88 5.86
N ASN A 36 -5.52 -8.54 4.84
CA ASN A 36 -4.20 -8.29 4.26
C ASN A 36 -4.10 -6.90 3.64
N VAL A 37 -2.89 -6.35 3.68
CA VAL A 37 -2.61 -4.97 3.26
C VAL A 37 -1.59 -4.95 2.14
N VAL A 38 -1.84 -4.13 1.13
CA VAL A 38 -0.85 -3.78 0.10
C VAL A 38 -0.45 -2.32 0.26
N ILE A 39 0.84 -2.02 0.07
CA ILE A 39 1.39 -0.66 0.16
C ILE A 39 2.11 -0.30 -1.15
N ASP A 40 1.78 0.86 -1.70
CA ASP A 40 2.39 1.47 -2.90
C ASP A 40 2.64 0.51 -4.10
N PRO A 41 1.64 -0.25 -4.57
CA PRO A 41 1.86 -1.36 -5.50
C PRO A 41 2.36 -0.89 -6.89
N PRO A 42 3.59 -1.27 -7.31
CA PRO A 42 3.95 -1.24 -8.73
C PRO A 42 3.22 -2.37 -9.46
N GLN A 43 3.39 -2.48 -10.79
CA GLN A 43 2.72 -3.52 -11.59
C GLN A 43 2.97 -4.92 -11.01
N PRO A 44 1.94 -5.61 -10.50
CA PRO A 44 2.10 -7.00 -10.08
C PRO A 44 2.16 -7.90 -11.32
N SER A 45 2.92 -8.99 -11.23
CA SER A 45 2.81 -10.10 -12.18
C SER A 45 1.61 -11.00 -11.85
N GLU A 46 1.18 -11.83 -12.79
CA GLU A 46 0.13 -12.84 -12.54
C GLU A 46 0.49 -13.79 -11.40
N LYS A 47 1.79 -14.12 -11.26
CA LYS A 47 2.30 -14.92 -10.14
C LYS A 47 2.13 -14.19 -8.81
N ASP A 48 2.38 -12.88 -8.76
CA ASP A 48 2.18 -12.08 -7.55
C ASP A 48 0.70 -12.03 -7.15
N LEU A 49 -0.20 -11.78 -8.12
CA LEU A 49 -1.64 -11.75 -7.89
C LEU A 49 -2.17 -13.12 -7.42
N THR A 50 -1.70 -14.21 -8.03
CA THR A 50 -2.09 -15.57 -7.63
C THR A 50 -1.64 -15.87 -6.20
N GLN A 51 -0.40 -15.51 -5.86
CA GLN A 51 0.12 -15.68 -4.51
C GLN A 51 -0.67 -14.85 -3.49
N MET A 52 -1.00 -13.59 -3.78
CA MET A 52 -1.87 -12.78 -2.91
C MET A 52 -3.24 -13.43 -2.71
N GLN A 53 -3.84 -13.98 -3.78
CA GLN A 53 -5.13 -14.67 -3.72
C GLN A 53 -5.08 -15.91 -2.81
N GLU A 54 -4.05 -16.74 -2.95
CA GLU A 54 -3.83 -17.93 -2.13
C GLU A 54 -3.61 -17.60 -0.64
N MET A 55 -3.06 -16.42 -0.36
CA MET A 55 -2.81 -15.91 0.98
C MET A 55 -4.02 -15.21 1.62
N GLY A 56 -5.21 -15.28 1.01
CA GLY A 56 -6.45 -14.70 1.52
C GLY A 56 -6.89 -13.39 0.85
N GLY A 57 -6.28 -13.03 -0.27
CA GLY A 57 -6.58 -11.81 -1.03
C GLY A 57 -6.01 -10.55 -0.39
N VAL A 58 -6.52 -9.39 -0.81
CA VAL A 58 -6.08 -8.06 -0.34
C VAL A 58 -7.31 -7.25 0.04
N GLN A 59 -7.40 -6.82 1.29
CA GLN A 59 -8.56 -6.07 1.78
C GLN A 59 -8.29 -4.57 1.82
N GLN A 60 -7.05 -4.16 2.06
CA GLN A 60 -6.67 -2.75 2.17
C GLN A 60 -5.49 -2.43 1.23
N ILE A 61 -5.53 -1.25 0.63
CA ILE A 61 -4.41 -0.64 -0.07
C ILE A 61 -4.10 0.67 0.64
N ILE A 62 -2.85 0.87 1.03
CA ILE A 62 -2.37 2.11 1.63
C ILE A 62 -1.38 2.77 0.67
N ILE A 63 -1.62 4.04 0.38
CA ILE A 63 -0.78 4.85 -0.50
C ILE A 63 -0.09 5.93 0.34
N THR A 64 1.24 5.96 0.29
CA THR A 64 2.05 6.85 1.13
C THR A 64 2.14 8.28 0.60
N ASN A 65 1.95 8.48 -0.71
CA ASN A 65 1.78 9.79 -1.34
C ASN A 65 1.04 9.69 -2.69
N GLN A 66 0.48 10.79 -3.18
CA GLN A 66 -0.27 10.83 -4.45
C GLN A 66 0.48 10.29 -5.69
N HIS A 67 1.81 10.29 -5.69
CA HIS A 67 2.61 9.77 -6.81
C HIS A 67 2.84 8.25 -6.73
N HIS A 68 2.37 7.60 -5.66
CA HIS A 68 2.53 6.16 -5.44
C HIS A 68 1.27 5.34 -5.75
N LEU A 69 0.20 5.95 -6.28
CA LEU A 69 -0.99 5.23 -6.78
C LEU A 69 -0.62 4.09 -7.72
N ARG A 70 0.35 4.33 -8.62
CA ARG A 70 0.97 3.33 -9.50
C ARG A 70 -0.06 2.38 -10.12
N ARG A 71 -0.11 1.13 -9.66
CA ARG A 71 -1.01 0.08 -10.15
C ARG A 71 -1.99 -0.39 -9.06
N ALA A 72 -2.35 0.50 -8.14
CA ALA A 72 -3.35 0.24 -7.11
C ALA A 72 -4.72 -0.12 -7.69
N SER A 73 -5.10 0.46 -8.84
CA SER A 73 -6.34 0.11 -9.54
C SER A 73 -6.43 -1.39 -9.89
N VAL A 74 -5.32 -2.00 -10.30
CA VAL A 74 -5.25 -3.45 -10.62
C VAL A 74 -5.57 -4.28 -9.37
N ILE A 75 -5.09 -3.85 -8.20
CA ILE A 75 -5.35 -4.53 -6.93
C ILE A 75 -6.82 -4.33 -6.50
N GLN A 76 -7.34 -3.10 -6.60
CA GLN A 76 -8.76 -2.82 -6.31
C GLN A 76 -9.69 -3.64 -7.19
N GLU A 77 -9.47 -3.66 -8.50
CA GLU A 77 -10.29 -4.41 -9.45
C GLU A 77 -10.25 -5.92 -9.18
N LYS A 78 -9.06 -6.45 -8.84
CA LYS A 78 -8.88 -7.89 -8.61
C LYS A 78 -9.50 -8.37 -7.30
N PHE A 79 -9.37 -7.61 -6.22
CA PHE A 79 -9.70 -8.07 -4.87
C PHE A 79 -10.82 -7.27 -4.19
N ASN A 80 -11.38 -6.26 -4.87
CA ASN A 80 -12.33 -5.32 -4.30
C ASN A 80 -11.78 -4.63 -3.03
N SER A 81 -10.48 -4.32 -3.05
CA SER A 81 -9.77 -3.74 -1.92
C SER A 81 -10.16 -2.28 -1.69
N LYS A 82 -10.16 -1.87 -0.42
CA LYS A 82 -10.36 -0.46 -0.04
C LYS A 82 -9.06 0.31 -0.13
N LEU A 83 -9.05 1.43 -0.85
CA LEU A 83 -7.87 2.28 -0.98
C LEU A 83 -7.92 3.44 0.00
N GLN A 84 -6.79 3.64 0.69
CA GLN A 84 -6.57 4.75 1.60
C GLN A 84 -5.35 5.58 1.22
N ILE A 85 -5.47 6.90 1.35
CA ILE A 85 -4.39 7.86 1.17
C ILE A 85 -4.51 8.96 2.21
N ASN A 86 -3.43 9.69 2.47
CA ASN A 86 -3.46 10.85 3.33
C ASN A 86 -4.45 11.91 2.82
N SER A 87 -5.24 12.49 3.72
CA SER A 87 -6.25 13.52 3.40
C SER A 87 -5.68 14.73 2.66
N ALA A 88 -4.41 15.08 2.91
CA ALA A 88 -3.73 16.20 2.24
C ALA A 88 -3.41 15.94 0.75
N ASP A 89 -3.44 14.67 0.32
CA ASP A 89 -3.19 14.23 -1.05
C ASP A 89 -4.47 13.69 -1.74
N ALA A 90 -5.51 13.34 -0.99
CA ALA A 90 -6.74 12.74 -1.51
C ALA A 90 -7.43 13.56 -2.62
N GLY A 91 -7.42 14.88 -2.54
CA GLY A 91 -8.03 15.76 -3.55
C GLY A 91 -7.24 15.86 -4.86
N LYS A 92 -6.09 15.19 -4.98
CA LYS A 92 -5.16 15.29 -6.11
C LYS A 92 -4.98 13.96 -6.86
N ILE A 93 -5.76 12.95 -6.50
CA ILE A 93 -5.75 11.64 -7.14
C ILE A 93 -7.02 11.44 -7.96
N GLU A 94 -6.90 10.75 -9.09
CA GLU A 94 -8.05 10.44 -9.98
C GLU A 94 -8.69 9.07 -9.65
N LEU A 95 -8.12 8.34 -8.69
CA LEU A 95 -8.61 7.05 -8.24
C LEU A 95 -9.66 7.21 -7.15
N ASN A 96 -10.71 6.37 -7.20
CA ASN A 96 -11.71 6.31 -6.13
C ASN A 96 -11.04 5.84 -4.84
N CYS A 97 -10.93 6.76 -3.89
CA CYS A 97 -10.45 6.50 -2.55
C CYS A 97 -11.65 6.23 -1.63
N ASP A 98 -11.60 5.10 -0.92
CA ASP A 98 -12.67 4.67 -0.02
C ASP A 98 -12.65 5.44 1.31
N SER A 99 -11.45 5.83 1.76
CA SER A 99 -11.27 6.57 3.02
C SER A 99 -9.91 7.24 3.06
N ASN A 100 -9.82 8.37 3.75
CA ASN A 100 -8.55 9.06 3.96
C ASN A 100 -8.02 8.84 5.37
N PHE A 101 -6.73 9.10 5.60
CA PHE A 101 -6.13 9.11 6.93
C PHE A 101 -5.32 10.38 7.20
N SER A 102 -4.93 10.56 8.47
CA SER A 102 -4.10 11.67 8.96
C SER A 102 -2.92 11.17 9.80
N ASN A 103 -2.03 12.09 10.19
CA ASN A 103 -0.90 11.78 11.05
C ASN A 103 -1.33 11.12 12.37
N GLY A 104 -0.64 10.05 12.75
CA GLY A 104 -0.83 9.35 14.01
C GLY A 104 -1.94 8.31 14.03
N GLU A 105 -2.76 8.23 12.97
CA GLU A 105 -3.82 7.21 12.86
C GLU A 105 -3.24 5.80 12.69
N ILE A 106 -3.98 4.80 13.18
CA ILE A 106 -3.63 3.38 13.03
C ILE A 106 -4.40 2.80 11.85
N LEU A 107 -3.66 2.41 10.82
CA LEU A 107 -4.16 1.84 9.58
C LEU A 107 -4.11 0.32 9.66
N ALA A 108 -5.18 -0.32 9.17
CA ALA A 108 -5.34 -1.78 9.16
C ALA A 108 -5.07 -2.47 10.51
N GLY A 109 -5.22 -1.73 11.62
CA GLY A 109 -4.99 -2.21 12.99
C GLY A 109 -3.52 -2.43 13.38
N LEU A 110 -2.55 -2.06 12.53
CA LEU A 110 -1.13 -2.36 12.79
C LEU A 110 -0.13 -1.25 12.40
N LEU A 111 -0.42 -0.44 11.38
CA LEU A 111 0.51 0.59 10.89
C LEU A 111 0.11 1.96 11.42
N LYS A 112 0.99 2.58 12.19
CA LYS A 112 0.84 4.00 12.53
C LYS A 112 1.31 4.87 11.38
N ALA A 113 0.45 5.76 10.91
CA ALA A 113 0.80 6.79 9.94
C ALA A 113 1.69 7.86 10.59
N VAL A 114 2.83 8.14 9.98
CA VAL A 114 3.77 9.20 10.41
C VAL A 114 3.98 10.15 9.24
N VAL A 115 3.32 11.30 9.27
CA VAL A 115 3.44 12.31 8.20
C VAL A 115 4.84 12.91 8.22
N VAL A 116 5.44 12.99 7.05
CA VAL A 116 6.76 13.59 6.84
C VAL A 116 6.57 14.97 6.22
N PRO A 117 6.59 16.05 7.03
CA PRO A 117 6.29 17.39 6.54
C PRO A 117 7.37 17.89 5.56
N ASN A 118 6.98 18.82 4.69
CA ASN A 118 7.87 19.50 3.72
C ASN A 118 8.60 18.53 2.77
N ASN A 119 7.95 17.45 2.38
CA ASN A 119 8.47 16.48 1.43
C ASN A 119 7.79 16.64 0.05
N LYS A 120 7.97 15.65 -0.83
CA LYS A 120 7.51 15.65 -2.22
C LYS A 120 6.03 16.03 -2.37
N THR A 121 5.19 15.62 -1.43
CA THR A 121 3.77 15.96 -1.40
C THR A 121 3.36 16.34 0.02
N PRO A 122 2.30 17.16 0.20
CA PRO A 122 1.80 17.50 1.53
C PRO A 122 1.34 16.29 2.36
N GLY A 123 0.88 15.23 1.69
CA GLY A 123 0.43 13.99 2.31
C GLY A 123 1.49 12.90 2.48
N GLU A 124 2.77 13.16 2.18
CA GLU A 124 3.85 12.17 2.31
C GLU A 124 3.84 11.54 3.70
N THR A 125 3.70 10.22 3.75
CA THR A 125 3.50 9.46 5.00
C THR A 125 4.41 8.24 5.05
N ALA A 126 5.21 8.14 6.12
CA ALA A 126 5.87 6.89 6.50
C ALA A 126 4.93 6.01 7.33
N LEU A 127 5.16 4.70 7.32
CA LEU A 127 4.35 3.73 8.05
C LEU A 127 5.23 3.06 9.10
N TYR A 128 4.83 3.17 10.36
CA TYR A 128 5.53 2.59 11.50
C TYR A 128 4.73 1.43 12.08
N TRP A 129 5.35 0.26 12.19
CA TRP A 129 4.76 -0.91 12.83
C TRP A 129 5.50 -1.18 14.14
N GLU A 130 4.87 -0.86 15.26
CA GLU A 130 5.56 -0.88 16.58
C GLU A 130 6.06 -2.26 17.01
N GLU A 131 5.39 -3.32 16.57
CA GLU A 131 5.74 -4.71 16.92
C GLU A 131 6.83 -5.32 16.01
N ARG A 132 7.36 -4.56 15.04
CA ARG A 132 8.28 -5.05 14.01
C ARG A 132 9.51 -4.16 13.82
#